data_AF-A0A0L7KRB6-F1
#
_entry.id   AF-A0A0L7KRB6-F1
#
_cell.length_a   1.000
_cell.length_b   1.000
_cell.length_c   1.000
_cell.angle_alpha   90.00
_cell.angle_beta   90.00
_cell.angle_gamma   90.00
#
_symmetry.space_group_name_H-M   'P 1'
#
loop_
_entity.id
_entity.type
_entity.pdbx_description
1 polymer ?
#
loop_
_entity_poly.entity_id
_entity_poly.type
_entity_poly.pdbx_seq_one_letter_code
_entity_poly.pdbx_strand_id
1 'polypeptide(L)'
;MTKAFWMSYAPSGIMFLIQALLLKPFQPVALSMMLAYWEPGSDMSYEQAVYCATAVIMMSLVIAFLNHHGTYSTQQFGMKVMRMSSGALAQTTAGQVVNLLSNDVNRFDYAFIYTHFIWLLPLQVIIVCYLIYIKIGYAAIVGLT
;
A
#
# COMPACT_ATOMS: atom_id res chain seq x y z
N MET A 1 -19.78 -0.36 19.35
CA MET A 1 -19.66 -0.70 17.92
C MET A 1 -18.26 -0.41 17.36
N THR A 2 -17.70 0.79 17.52
CA THR A 2 -16.36 1.18 17.02
C THR A 2 -15.20 0.22 17.34
N LYS A 3 -15.16 -0.35 18.56
CA LYS A 3 -14.12 -1.31 18.98
C LYS A 3 -14.09 -2.63 18.18
N ALA A 4 -15.19 -3.05 17.57
CA ALA A 4 -15.24 -4.29 16.79
C ALA A 4 -14.88 -4.06 15.32
N PHE A 5 -15.19 -2.87 14.78
CA PHE A 5 -14.90 -2.54 13.38
C PHE A 5 -13.41 -2.32 13.13
N TRP A 6 -12.70 -1.62 14.03
CA TRP A 6 -11.28 -1.36 13.82
C TRP A 6 -10.44 -2.66 13.84
N MET A 7 -10.85 -3.69 14.59
CA MET A 7 -10.12 -4.96 14.65
C MET A 7 -10.17 -5.73 13.31
N SER A 8 -11.27 -5.63 12.56
CA SER A 8 -11.35 -6.23 11.22
C SER A 8 -10.70 -5.37 10.13
N TYR A 9 -10.53 -4.07 10.36
CA TYR A 9 -10.00 -3.12 9.38
C TYR A 9 -8.51 -2.79 9.59
N ALA A 10 -7.98 -2.93 10.80
CA ALA A 10 -6.56 -2.65 11.08
C ALA A 10 -5.56 -3.59 10.37
N PRO A 11 -5.84 -4.90 10.20
CA PRO A 11 -4.89 -5.81 9.54
C PRO A 11 -4.53 -5.38 8.11
N SER A 12 -5.49 -4.90 7.31
CA SER A 12 -5.21 -4.38 5.96
C SER A 12 -4.30 -3.14 6.02
N GLY A 13 -4.51 -2.26 7.00
CA GLY A 13 -3.64 -1.11 7.23
C GLY A 13 -2.19 -1.49 7.51
N ILE A 14 -1.96 -2.53 8.32
CA ILE A 14 -0.61 -3.04 8.61
C ILE A 14 0.03 -3.61 7.35
N MET A 15 -0.71 -4.39 6.55
CA MET A 15 -0.21 -4.95 5.29
C MET A 15 0.20 -3.85 4.30
N PHE A 16 -0.58 -2.78 4.20
CA PHE A 16 -0.25 -1.63 3.35
C PHE A 16 0.91 -0.81 3.92
N LEU A 17 1.02 -0.68 5.25
CA LEU A 17 2.13 0.01 5.91
C LEU A 17 3.47 -0.69 5.66
N ILE A 18 3.52 -2.01 5.81
CA ILE A 18 4.73 -2.80 5.53
C ILE A 18 5.18 -2.60 4.08
N GLN A 19 4.23 -2.62 3.13
CA GLN A 19 4.55 -2.36 1.74
C GLN A 19 5.04 -0.94 1.48
N ALA A 20 4.32 0.06 2.00
CA ALA A 20 4.56 1.47 1.72
C ALA A 20 5.87 1.97 2.34
N LEU A 21 6.19 1.52 3.55
CA LEU A 21 7.33 2.06 4.31
C LEU A 21 8.58 1.19 4.22
N LEU A 22 8.46 -0.12 3.97
CA LEU A 22 9.59 -1.04 3.94
C LEU A 22 9.82 -1.62 2.54
N LEU A 23 8.85 -2.33 1.96
CA LEU A 23 9.16 -3.10 0.76
C LEU A 23 9.36 -2.20 -0.48
N LYS A 24 8.44 -1.26 -0.73
CA LYS A 24 8.51 -0.40 -1.93
C LYS A 24 9.69 0.58 -1.93
N PRO A 25 10.06 1.25 -0.81
CA PRO A 25 11.21 2.16 -0.82
C PRO A 25 12.56 1.45 -0.94
N PHE A 26 12.68 0.23 -0.41
CA PHE A 26 13.95 -0.50 -0.40
C PHE A 26 14.15 -1.40 -1.63
N GLN A 27 13.10 -1.79 -2.33
CA GLN A 27 13.19 -2.52 -3.60
C GLN A 27 14.09 -1.83 -4.66
N PRO A 28 13.97 -0.52 -4.95
CA PRO A 28 14.88 0.15 -5.88
C PRO A 28 16.31 0.23 -5.36
N VAL A 29 16.53 0.21 -4.03
CA VAL A 29 17.88 0.14 -3.45
C VAL A 29 18.51 -1.22 -3.74
N ALA A 30 17.79 -2.32 -3.50
CA ALA A 30 18.26 -3.67 -3.83
C ALA A 30 18.52 -3.83 -5.34
N LEU A 31 17.68 -3.23 -6.18
CA LEU A 31 17.89 -3.18 -7.62
C LEU A 31 19.15 -2.37 -7.98
N SER A 32 19.38 -1.22 -7.36
CA SER A 32 20.59 -0.42 -7.61
C SER A 32 21.88 -1.16 -7.24
N MET A 33 21.87 -1.92 -6.14
CA MET A 33 23.00 -2.77 -5.74
C MET A 33 23.24 -3.90 -6.75
N MET A 34 22.19 -4.51 -7.30
CA MET A 34 22.33 -5.49 -8.37
C MET A 34 22.97 -4.88 -9.61
N LEU A 35 22.54 -3.67 -10.01
CA LEU A 35 23.07 -2.98 -11.19
C LEU A 35 24.55 -2.60 -11.06
N ALA A 36 25.03 -2.38 -9.84
CA ALA A 36 26.43 -2.09 -9.56
C ALA A 36 27.39 -3.21 -10.03
N TYR A 37 26.91 -4.44 -10.26
CA TYR A 37 27.70 -5.51 -10.88
C TYR A 37 28.23 -5.13 -12.27
N TRP A 38 27.44 -4.38 -13.04
CA TRP A 38 27.76 -4.00 -14.41
C TRP A 38 28.49 -2.66 -14.52
N GLU A 39 28.78 -2.00 -13.40
CA GLU A 39 29.52 -0.74 -13.41
C GLU A 39 31.02 -0.99 -13.70
N PRO A 40 31.65 -0.17 -14.57
CA PRO A 40 33.08 -0.29 -14.85
C PRO A 40 33.91 -0.13 -13.56
N GLY A 41 34.73 -1.13 -13.24
CA GLY A 41 35.56 -1.12 -12.03
C GLY A 41 34.87 -1.61 -10.75
N SER A 42 33.71 -2.27 -10.87
CA SER A 42 33.03 -2.91 -9.73
C SER A 42 33.80 -4.13 -9.21
N ASP A 43 34.01 -4.18 -7.90
CA ASP A 43 34.59 -5.33 -7.19
C ASP A 43 33.54 -6.40 -6.81
N MET A 44 32.29 -6.23 -7.26
CA MET A 44 31.18 -7.08 -6.85
C MET A 44 31.24 -8.46 -7.50
N SER A 45 31.15 -9.52 -6.69
CA SER A 45 31.17 -10.89 -7.21
C SER A 45 29.84 -11.28 -7.85
N TYR A 46 29.87 -12.29 -8.73
CA TYR A 46 28.67 -12.87 -9.32
C TYR A 46 27.68 -13.38 -8.26
N GLU A 47 28.17 -14.03 -7.19
CA GLU A 47 27.31 -14.51 -6.09
C GLU A 47 26.59 -13.36 -5.39
N GLN A 48 27.27 -12.23 -5.14
CA GLN A 48 26.65 -11.04 -4.55
C GLN A 48 25.56 -10.46 -5.45
N ALA A 49 25.77 -10.45 -6.77
CA ALA A 49 24.76 -10.04 -7.74
C ALA A 49 23.52 -10.96 -7.71
N VAL A 50 23.73 -12.28 -7.61
CA VAL A 50 22.65 -13.25 -7.47
C VAL A 50 21.87 -13.06 -6.17
N TYR A 51 22.53 -12.75 -5.04
CA TYR A 51 21.83 -12.44 -3.79
C TYR A 51 20.97 -11.17 -3.90
N CYS A 52 21.46 -10.13 -4.58
CA CYS A 52 20.66 -8.93 -4.82
C CYS A 52 19.45 -9.22 -5.73
N ALA A 53 19.64 -10.00 -6.80
CA ALA A 53 18.56 -10.38 -7.71
C ALA A 53 17.47 -11.21 -7.02
N THR A 54 17.88 -12.21 -6.21
CA THR A 54 16.94 -13.03 -5.44
C THR A 54 16.18 -12.19 -4.40
N ALA A 55 16.83 -11.23 -3.74
CA ALA A 55 16.17 -10.30 -2.83
C ALA A 55 15.10 -9.46 -3.54
N VAL A 56 15.37 -8.92 -4.73
CA VAL A 56 14.39 -8.14 -5.52
C VAL A 56 13.17 -8.98 -5.89
N ILE A 57 13.38 -10.23 -6.33
CA ILE A 57 12.30 -11.16 -6.68
C ILE A 57 11.45 -11.47 -5.45
N MET A 58 12.09 -11.82 -4.32
CA MET A 58 11.39 -12.12 -3.07
C MET A 58 10.60 -10.92 -2.56
N MET A 59 11.18 -9.72 -2.58
CA MET A 59 10.45 -8.48 -2.23
C MET A 59 9.23 -8.29 -3.14
N SER A 60 9.37 -8.51 -4.45
CA SER A 60 8.26 -8.39 -5.42
C SER A 60 7.11 -9.34 -5.10
N LEU A 61 7.42 -10.59 -4.78
CA LEU A 61 6.43 -11.60 -4.40
C LEU A 61 5.70 -11.24 -3.10
N VAL A 62 6.44 -10.79 -2.09
CA VAL A 62 5.85 -10.37 -0.81
C VAL A 62 4.98 -9.12 -1.00
N ILE A 63 5.42 -8.14 -1.80
CA ILE A 63 4.60 -6.97 -2.15
C ILE A 63 3.31 -7.40 -2.82
N ALA A 64 3.37 -8.27 -3.84
CA ALA A 64 2.18 -8.75 -4.53
C ALA A 64 1.22 -9.47 -3.58
N PHE A 65 1.73 -10.37 -2.75
CA PHE A 65 0.94 -11.10 -1.76
C PHE A 65 0.23 -10.15 -0.79
N LEU A 66 0.98 -9.24 -0.16
CA LEU A 66 0.41 -8.29 0.81
C LEU A 66 -0.59 -7.34 0.12
N ASN A 67 -0.35 -6.94 -1.13
CA ASN A 67 -1.25 -6.05 -1.86
C ASN A 67 -2.59 -6.73 -2.15
N HIS A 68 -2.56 -7.97 -2.66
CA HIS A 68 -3.76 -8.75 -2.92
C HIS A 68 -4.53 -9.02 -1.64
N HIS A 69 -3.85 -9.49 -0.59
CA HIS A 69 -4.51 -9.81 0.67
C HIS A 69 -5.05 -8.56 1.39
N GLY A 70 -4.31 -7.45 1.38
CA GLY A 70 -4.74 -6.19 1.97
C GLY A 70 -5.95 -5.58 1.26
N THR A 71 -5.94 -5.61 -0.08
CA THR A 71 -7.05 -5.13 -0.90
C THR A 71 -8.29 -5.98 -0.68
N TYR A 72 -8.14 -7.30 -0.72
CA TYR A 72 -9.24 -8.24 -0.49
C TYR A 72 -9.84 -8.07 0.90
N SER A 73 -9.02 -7.95 1.95
CA SER A 73 -9.50 -7.72 3.32
C SER A 73 -10.28 -6.40 3.43
N THR A 74 -9.86 -5.36 2.73
CA THR A 74 -10.54 -4.07 2.74
C THR A 74 -11.88 -4.12 2.01
N GLN A 75 -11.94 -4.82 0.88
CA GLN A 75 -13.17 -5.06 0.13
C GLN A 75 -14.18 -5.89 0.95
N GLN A 76 -13.72 -6.96 1.61
CA GLN A 76 -14.59 -7.74 2.50
C GLN A 76 -15.17 -6.90 3.63
N PHE A 77 -14.36 -6.01 4.21
CA PHE A 77 -14.82 -5.07 5.23
C PHE A 77 -15.87 -4.10 4.67
N GLY A 78 -15.62 -3.53 3.49
CA GLY A 78 -16.57 -2.64 2.79
C GLY A 78 -17.92 -3.29 2.56
N MET A 79 -17.93 -4.50 1.99
CA MET A 79 -19.14 -5.30 1.81
C MET A 79 -19.89 -5.57 3.13
N LYS A 80 -19.16 -5.87 4.22
CA LYS A 80 -19.77 -6.11 5.54
C LYS A 80 -20.47 -4.84 6.06
N VAL A 81 -19.80 -3.69 5.97
CA VAL A 81 -20.37 -2.39 6.37
C VAL A 81 -21.62 -2.08 5.56
N MET A 82 -21.57 -2.26 4.22
CA MET A 82 -22.72 -2.03 3.35
C MET A 82 -23.91 -2.93 3.70
N ARG A 83 -23.70 -4.23 3.91
CA ARG A 83 -24.78 -5.16 4.30
C ARG A 83 -25.45 -4.78 5.62
N MET A 84 -24.69 -4.31 6.61
CA MET A 84 -25.26 -3.84 7.87
C MET A 84 -26.01 -2.52 7.70
N SER A 85 -25.51 -1.61 6.87
CA SER A 85 -26.20 -0.37 6.51
C SER A 85 -27.55 -0.67 5.84
N SER A 86 -27.59 -1.54 4.83
CA SER A 86 -28.85 -1.97 4.19
C SER A 86 -29.83 -2.62 5.17
N GLY A 87 -29.34 -3.45 6.10
CA GLY A 87 -30.18 -4.08 7.12
C GLY A 87 -30.77 -3.10 8.14
N ALA A 88 -30.02 -2.07 8.52
CA ALA A 88 -30.52 -0.99 9.38
C ALA A 88 -31.47 -0.06 8.61
N LEU A 89 -31.19 0.23 7.33
CA LEU A 89 -32.02 1.06 6.46
C LEU A 89 -33.35 0.39 6.07
N ALA A 90 -33.46 -0.94 6.15
CA ALA A 90 -34.73 -1.65 5.96
C ALA A 90 -35.82 -1.23 6.98
N GLN A 91 -35.45 -0.54 8.07
CA GLN A 91 -36.39 0.10 9.00
C GLN A 91 -36.77 1.55 8.66
N THR A 92 -36.27 2.10 7.55
CA THR A 92 -36.53 3.46 7.05
C THR A 92 -37.10 3.42 5.63
N THR A 93 -37.82 4.45 5.19
CA THR A 93 -38.62 4.49 3.95
C THR A 93 -37.86 4.02 2.69
N ALA A 94 -38.37 2.96 2.05
CA ALA A 94 -37.72 2.19 0.97
C ALA A 94 -37.20 3.02 -0.22
N GLY A 95 -37.85 4.15 -0.56
CA GLY A 95 -37.47 4.99 -1.71
C GLY A 95 -36.14 5.74 -1.56
N GLN A 96 -35.75 6.13 -0.34
CA GLN A 96 -34.46 6.80 -0.10
C GLN A 96 -33.30 5.80 -0.04
N VAL A 97 -33.58 4.58 0.42
CA VAL A 97 -32.61 3.48 0.54
C VAL A 97 -32.08 3.04 -0.82
N VAL A 98 -32.96 2.85 -1.80
CA VAL A 98 -32.60 2.37 -3.14
C VAL A 98 -31.77 3.42 -3.89
N ASN A 99 -32.09 4.71 -3.75
CA ASN A 99 -31.36 5.78 -4.44
C ASN A 99 -29.94 5.99 -3.87
N LEU A 100 -29.75 5.78 -2.56
CA LEU A 100 -28.42 5.81 -1.92
C LEU A 100 -27.58 4.57 -2.27
N LEU A 101 -28.16 3.37 -2.17
CA LEU A 101 -27.44 2.12 -2.45
C LEU A 101 -27.08 1.95 -3.93
N SER A 102 -27.95 2.32 -4.87
CA SER A 102 -27.66 2.11 -6.30
C SER A 102 -26.56 3.02 -6.86
N ASN A 103 -26.28 4.16 -6.22
CA ASN A 103 -25.21 5.07 -6.66
C ASN A 103 -23.89 4.86 -5.87
N ASP A 104 -23.98 4.53 -4.57
CA ASP A 104 -22.80 4.55 -3.69
C ASP A 104 -22.07 3.22 -3.51
N VAL A 105 -22.62 2.08 -3.96
CA VAL A 105 -22.02 0.74 -3.70
C VAL A 105 -20.60 0.59 -4.25
N ASN A 106 -20.37 0.94 -5.52
CA ASN A 106 -19.02 0.86 -6.10
C ASN A 106 -18.06 1.89 -5.48
N ARG A 107 -18.58 3.06 -5.04
CA ARG A 107 -17.76 4.12 -4.47
C ARG A 107 -17.37 3.81 -3.02
N PHE A 108 -18.25 3.17 -2.26
CA PHE A 108 -18.01 2.77 -0.88
C PHE A 108 -16.96 1.65 -0.75
N ASP A 109 -16.92 0.70 -1.69
CA ASP A 109 -15.92 -0.37 -1.68
C ASP A 109 -14.49 0.17 -1.81
N TYR A 110 -14.27 1.15 -2.68
CA TYR A 110 -12.97 1.81 -2.81
C TYR A 110 -12.69 2.82 -1.69
N ALA A 111 -13.71 3.40 -1.05
CA ALA A 111 -13.54 4.41 0.00
C ALA A 111 -12.68 3.91 1.18
N PHE A 112 -12.85 2.65 1.57
CA PHE A 112 -12.06 2.04 2.65
C PHE A 112 -10.60 1.82 2.27
N ILE A 113 -10.30 1.56 0.99
CA ILE A 113 -8.92 1.47 0.50
C ILE A 113 -8.28 2.86 0.52
N TYR A 114 -8.98 3.87 -0.02
CA TYR A 114 -8.48 5.25 -0.05
C TYR A 114 -8.27 5.83 1.35
N THR A 115 -9.09 5.43 2.33
CA THR A 115 -8.91 5.82 3.73
C THR A 115 -7.53 5.41 4.27
N HIS A 116 -6.99 4.24 3.86
CA HIS A 116 -5.62 3.87 4.20
C HIS A 116 -4.59 4.75 3.48
N PHE A 117 -4.82 5.09 2.21
CA PHE A 117 -3.90 5.91 1.43
C PHE A 117 -3.79 7.37 1.92
N ILE A 118 -4.84 7.93 2.53
CA ILE A 118 -4.81 9.31 3.07
C ILE A 118 -3.64 9.53 4.03
N TRP A 119 -3.36 8.58 4.92
CA TRP A 119 -2.29 8.71 5.90
C TRP A 119 -1.01 7.98 5.49
N LEU A 120 -1.11 6.92 4.69
CA LEU A 120 0.07 6.21 4.20
C LEU A 120 0.88 7.03 3.18
N LEU A 121 0.22 7.76 2.27
CA LEU A 121 0.92 8.51 1.23
C LEU A 121 1.81 9.62 1.81
N PRO A 122 1.36 10.48 2.75
CA PRO A 122 2.23 11.45 3.40
C PRO A 122 3.45 10.81 4.08
N LEU A 123 3.24 9.71 4.82
CA LEU A 123 4.33 8.98 5.47
C LEU A 123 5.32 8.41 4.46
N GLN A 124 4.82 7.81 3.38
CA GLN A 124 5.64 7.26 2.32
C GLN A 124 6.47 8.34 1.62
N VAL A 125 5.86 9.50 1.33
CA VAL A 125 6.56 10.64 0.71
C VAL A 125 7.69 11.11 1.63
N ILE A 126 7.45 11.26 2.93
CA ILE A 126 8.49 11.66 3.89
C ILE A 126 9.67 10.69 3.86
N ILE A 127 9.42 9.38 3.91
CA ILE A 127 10.48 8.36 3.90
C ILE A 127 11.25 8.37 2.58
N VAL A 128 10.55 8.41 1.44
CA VAL A 128 11.19 8.40 0.12
C VAL A 128 12.03 9.67 -0.06
N CYS A 129 11.51 10.84 0.31
CA CYS A 129 12.26 12.10 0.27
C CYS A 129 13.52 12.03 1.14
N TYR A 130 13.41 11.47 2.35
CA TYR A 130 14.55 11.30 3.25
C TYR A 130 15.62 10.36 2.66
N LEU A 131 15.22 9.23 2.07
CA LEU A 131 16.15 8.30 1.43
C LEU A 131 16.87 8.93 0.23
N ILE A 132 16.15 9.68 -0.60
CA ILE A 132 16.75 10.39 -1.75
C ILE A 132 17.71 11.48 -1.26
N TYR A 133 17.33 12.23 -0.22
CA TYR A 133 18.19 13.27 0.38
C TYR A 133 19.53 12.69 0.86
N ILE A 134 19.53 11.51 1.49
CA ILE A 134 20.77 10.83 1.89
C ILE A 134 21.64 10.45 0.69
N LYS A 135 21.04 10.07 -0.44
CA LYS A 135 21.78 9.57 -1.62
C LYS A 135 22.35 10.68 -2.51
N ILE A 136 21.62 11.79 -2.70
CA ILE A 136 21.97 12.82 -3.71
C ILE A 136 22.02 14.24 -3.12
N GLY A 137 21.81 14.40 -1.81
CA GLY A 137 21.86 15.70 -1.13
C GLY A 137 20.77 16.67 -1.61
N TYR A 138 21.07 17.98 -1.62
CA TYR A 138 20.11 19.03 -2.01
C TYR A 138 19.61 18.95 -3.46
N ALA A 139 20.30 18.22 -4.35
CA ALA A 139 19.82 17.96 -5.71
C ALA A 139 18.49 17.20 -5.73
N ALA A 140 18.17 16.46 -4.65
CA ALA A 140 16.89 15.79 -4.45
C ALA A 140 15.69 16.76 -4.42
N ILE A 141 15.89 17.99 -3.91
CA ILE A 141 14.82 18.97 -3.70
C ILE A 141 14.39 19.61 -5.03
N VAL A 142 15.31 19.74 -5.98
CA VAL A 142 15.04 20.29 -7.33
C VAL A 142 14.16 19.36 -8.17
N GLY A 143 14.20 18.04 -7.91
CA GLY A 143 13.29 17.07 -8.56
C GLY A 143 11.90 16.98 -7.94
N LEU A 144 11.68 17.61 -6.78
CA LEU A 144 10.42 17.60 -6.04
C LEU A 144 9.54 18.84 -6.31
N THR A 145 10.10 19.86 -6.97
CA THR A 145 9.39 21.04 -7.49
C THR A 145 8.90 20.81 -8.90
#